data_AF-A0A7S2NTD8-F1
#
_entry.id   AF-A0A7S2NTD8-F1
#
_cell.length_a   1.000
_cell.length_b   1.000
_cell.length_c   1.000
_cell.angle_alpha   90.00
_cell.angle_beta   90.00
_cell.angle_gamma   90.00
#
_symmetry.space_group_name_H-M   'P 1'
#
loop_
_entity.id
_entity.type
_entity.pdbx_description
1 polymer ?
#
loop_
_entity_poly.entity_id
_entity_poly.type
_entity_poly.pdbx_seq_one_letter_code
_entity_poly.pdbx_strand_id
1 'polypeptide(L)'
;ASSTTGIYATAGCENPEAFIENDLATGPRCFADPDYVHHVALEVWGKGKLAAFHERFRSMPQVIPLNVGDIGYQGNEGLYVFQTQVDMAFAGGLMLDFYRGYNFSIHAPDAYFEKYSAIDAAKLKPCNETALRLDGGENLAAGYVAVSSDWGGVETTASGSLVGRCWGGHWWLAPSCRGSPERCIPVITGGHGWYVPDIMQKAAAFQMPLALATARSTEHWRELGNAHDVIIYWWEPQPMASKRPVRIMFPPYDKLKRDRNILLSQSESILLSKLTAQSLAGGAPMVYTMLAQFSISSDDMKGMLEGSACRDQDSCVDVACAWLRGKEAVVAAWRNASNASVDVSCRPGQGAVSSAGFTSSRDANAIGCAICPPGCFSQLPRFQGASLALGSSDFQGREAAPSGGWFCSQCPAGKSSHRLGASQCEKCPAGRFSGSTLTSLCTTRGDLCKDCPGGHFSSVGGSTVCDRCPAGKVSEMSERSTSCKECAPWYVPDAEAAECLSRHVHPGNYSLIMQVLLFWMLLVAFWYYVITAVAL
;
A
#
# COMPACT_ATOMS: atom_id res chain seq x y z
N ALA A 1 13.32 -0.62 7.29
CA ALA A 1 12.34 -0.09 6.32
C ALA A 1 11.34 0.83 7.03
N SER A 2 10.82 1.86 6.37
CA SER A 2 9.81 2.76 6.95
C SER A 2 8.40 2.15 6.90
N SER A 3 7.44 2.67 7.67
CA SER A 3 6.03 2.25 7.54
C SER A 3 5.46 2.52 6.15
N THR A 4 5.92 3.59 5.48
CA THR A 4 5.58 3.86 4.08
C THR A 4 6.08 2.74 3.19
N THR A 5 7.37 2.37 3.32
CA THR A 5 7.96 1.25 2.58
C THR A 5 7.14 -0.03 2.77
N GLY A 6 6.72 -0.36 3.99
CA GLY A 6 5.89 -1.54 4.27
C GLY A 6 4.53 -1.51 3.57
N ILE A 7 3.87 -0.34 3.51
CA ILE A 7 2.59 -0.17 2.78
C ILE A 7 2.77 -0.41 1.28
N TYR A 8 3.78 0.20 0.66
CA TYR A 8 4.03 0.03 -0.77
C TYR A 8 4.52 -1.38 -1.10
N ALA A 9 5.34 -1.98 -0.23
CA ALA A 9 5.82 -3.36 -0.40
C ALA A 9 4.67 -4.38 -0.37
N THR A 10 3.72 -4.21 0.56
CA THR A 10 2.52 -5.07 0.65
C THR A 10 1.51 -4.87 -0.49
N ALA A 11 1.63 -3.76 -1.23
CA ALA A 11 0.87 -3.48 -2.42
C ALA A 11 1.51 -4.01 -3.72
N GLY A 12 2.68 -4.66 -3.64
CA GLY A 12 3.39 -5.19 -4.82
C GLY A 12 4.01 -4.09 -5.69
N CYS A 13 4.40 -2.97 -5.08
CA CYS A 13 5.03 -1.86 -5.77
C CYS A 13 6.50 -2.13 -6.10
N GLU A 14 6.92 -1.83 -7.33
CA GLU A 14 8.34 -1.80 -7.69
C GLU A 14 9.07 -0.72 -6.86
N ASN A 15 10.22 -1.09 -6.28
CA ASN A 15 11.09 -0.21 -5.49
C ASN A 15 10.36 0.56 -4.36
N PRO A 16 9.81 -0.15 -3.35
CA PRO A 16 9.03 0.48 -2.28
C PRO A 16 9.87 1.40 -1.37
N GLU A 17 11.19 1.38 -1.47
CA GLU A 17 12.11 2.21 -0.68
C GLU A 17 12.34 3.60 -1.29
N ALA A 18 12.24 3.74 -2.63
CA ALA A 18 12.51 5.00 -3.31
C ALA A 18 11.45 6.09 -3.10
N PHE A 19 10.29 5.77 -2.51
CA PHE A 19 9.21 6.74 -2.30
C PHE A 19 9.36 7.58 -1.02
N ILE A 20 10.55 7.61 -0.41
CA ILE A 20 10.72 8.30 0.87
C ILE A 20 10.79 9.82 0.74
N GLU A 21 11.08 10.44 -0.40
CA GLU A 21 11.24 11.91 -0.35
C GLU A 21 10.85 12.82 -1.54
N ASN A 22 10.74 12.46 -2.83
CA ASN A 22 10.45 13.53 -3.82
C ASN A 22 9.96 13.21 -5.26
N ASP A 23 9.26 12.10 -5.56
CA ASP A 23 8.79 11.88 -6.95
C ASP A 23 7.28 11.61 -7.09
N LEU A 24 6.54 12.71 -7.32
CA LEU A 24 5.10 12.73 -7.56
C LEU A 24 4.73 12.49 -9.04
N ALA A 25 5.69 12.49 -9.97
CA ALA A 25 5.38 12.46 -11.41
C ALA A 25 5.33 11.04 -11.99
N THR A 26 6.14 10.11 -11.49
CA THR A 26 6.24 8.73 -12.03
C THR A 26 5.99 7.65 -10.97
N GLY A 27 5.12 7.93 -9.99
CA GLY A 27 4.85 7.10 -8.82
C GLY A 27 4.86 5.58 -9.04
N PRO A 28 5.17 4.79 -7.99
CA PRO A 28 5.52 3.38 -8.13
C PRO A 28 4.43 2.61 -8.87
N ARG A 29 4.87 1.80 -9.84
CA ARG A 29 3.99 0.85 -10.51
C ARG A 29 3.72 -0.29 -9.54
N CYS A 30 2.51 -0.29 -9.01
CA CYS A 30 2.05 -1.33 -8.09
C CYS A 30 1.18 -2.31 -8.87
N PHE A 31 1.51 -3.59 -8.74
CA PHE A 31 0.84 -4.66 -9.47
C PHE A 31 0.23 -5.64 -8.49
N ALA A 32 -0.94 -6.16 -8.84
CA ALA A 32 -1.51 -7.33 -8.18
C ALA A 32 -0.86 -8.61 -8.71
N ASP A 33 0.47 -8.64 -8.76
CA ASP A 33 1.22 -9.81 -9.19
C ASP A 33 1.52 -10.71 -7.98
N PRO A 34 0.88 -11.89 -7.88
CA PRO A 34 1.07 -12.79 -6.74
C PRO A 34 2.52 -13.26 -6.56
N ASP A 35 3.36 -13.21 -7.59
CA ASP A 35 4.75 -13.70 -7.53
C ASP A 35 5.73 -12.65 -6.98
N TYR A 36 5.32 -11.37 -6.85
CA TYR A 36 6.22 -10.26 -6.51
C TYR A 36 5.78 -9.44 -5.28
N VAL A 37 4.78 -9.88 -4.51
CA VAL A 37 4.26 -9.10 -3.37
C VAL A 37 4.91 -9.51 -2.05
N HIS A 38 5.42 -8.54 -1.27
CA HIS A 38 5.75 -8.80 0.13
C HIS A 38 4.46 -9.01 0.92
N HIS A 39 4.30 -10.18 1.52
CA HIS A 39 3.00 -10.58 2.05
C HIS A 39 2.56 -9.85 3.31
N VAL A 40 3.48 -9.31 4.11
CA VAL A 40 3.20 -8.81 5.45
C VAL A 40 4.05 -7.58 5.75
N ALA A 41 3.43 -6.55 6.32
CA ALA A 41 4.11 -5.47 7.01
C ALA A 41 3.60 -5.39 8.44
N LEU A 42 4.51 -5.50 9.40
CA LEU A 42 4.24 -5.37 10.83
C LEU A 42 4.67 -3.99 11.32
N GLU A 43 4.14 -3.58 12.46
CA GLU A 43 4.52 -2.33 13.13
C GLU A 43 4.35 -1.08 12.23
N VAL A 44 3.22 -1.00 11.51
CA VAL A 44 2.94 0.13 10.62
C VAL A 44 2.45 1.34 11.42
N TRP A 45 3.23 2.42 11.41
CA TRP A 45 2.92 3.69 12.04
C TRP A 45 2.04 4.57 11.16
N GLY A 46 0.97 5.11 11.76
CA GLY A 46 0.18 6.21 11.23
C GLY A 46 -0.96 5.79 10.30
N LYS A 47 -2.20 5.84 10.81
CA LYS A 47 -3.44 5.66 10.02
C LYS A 47 -3.51 6.61 8.81
N GLY A 48 -2.99 7.82 8.96
CA GLY A 48 -2.95 8.83 7.89
C GLY A 48 -2.13 8.39 6.66
N LYS A 49 -1.03 7.64 6.85
CA LYS A 49 -0.21 7.13 5.73
C LYS A 49 -0.98 6.10 4.91
N LEU A 50 -1.65 5.18 5.60
CA LEU A 50 -2.51 4.19 4.96
C LEU A 50 -3.74 4.84 4.31
N ALA A 51 -4.33 5.86 4.93
CA ALA A 51 -5.46 6.60 4.34
C ALA A 51 -5.05 7.38 3.08
N ALA A 52 -3.88 8.05 3.10
CA ALA A 52 -3.33 8.72 1.93
C ALA A 52 -3.03 7.72 0.80
N PHE A 53 -2.50 6.54 1.15
CA PHE A 53 -2.31 5.46 0.19
C PHE A 53 -3.65 4.98 -0.40
N HIS A 54 -4.67 4.75 0.44
CA HIS A 54 -6.01 4.35 -0.02
C HIS A 54 -6.58 5.35 -1.01
N GLU A 55 -6.52 6.66 -0.72
CA GLU A 55 -7.06 7.67 -1.63
C GLU A 55 -6.31 7.67 -2.96
N ARG A 56 -4.98 7.55 -2.92
CA ARG A 56 -4.14 7.48 -4.12
C ARG A 56 -4.48 6.27 -4.99
N PHE A 57 -4.71 5.11 -4.40
CA PHE A 57 -4.96 3.84 -5.09
C PHE A 57 -6.44 3.45 -5.16
N ARG A 58 -7.36 4.40 -4.93
CA ARG A 58 -8.82 4.15 -4.91
C ARG A 58 -9.36 3.50 -6.19
N SER A 59 -8.72 3.74 -7.34
CA SER A 59 -9.08 3.14 -8.63
C SER A 59 -8.52 1.73 -8.86
N MET A 60 -7.64 1.26 -7.98
CA MET A 60 -7.02 -0.06 -7.98
C MET A 60 -7.22 -0.72 -6.61
N PRO A 61 -8.47 -1.03 -6.22
CA PRO A 61 -8.76 -1.58 -4.90
C PRO A 61 -8.01 -2.88 -4.61
N GLN A 62 -7.61 -3.64 -5.63
CA GLN A 62 -6.89 -4.92 -5.50
C GLN A 62 -5.45 -4.82 -4.96
N VAL A 63 -4.80 -3.64 -5.05
CA VAL A 63 -3.43 -3.44 -4.52
C VAL A 63 -3.43 -2.83 -3.13
N ILE A 64 -4.60 -2.50 -2.59
CA ILE A 64 -4.72 -1.87 -1.27
C ILE A 64 -4.44 -2.91 -0.17
N PRO A 65 -3.42 -2.74 0.69
CA PRO A 65 -3.13 -3.69 1.75
C PRO A 65 -4.31 -3.87 2.73
N LEU A 66 -4.51 -5.09 3.19
CA LEU A 66 -5.53 -5.40 4.20
C LEU A 66 -4.97 -5.14 5.59
N ASN A 67 -5.70 -4.36 6.39
CA ASN A 67 -5.42 -4.26 7.82
C ASN A 67 -5.99 -5.49 8.53
N VAL A 68 -5.12 -6.30 9.15
CA VAL A 68 -5.47 -7.54 9.86
C VAL A 68 -5.46 -7.36 11.39
N GLY A 69 -5.61 -6.12 11.84
CA GLY A 69 -5.63 -5.73 13.25
C GLY A 69 -4.31 -5.13 13.72
N ASP A 70 -4.20 -4.95 15.04
CA ASP A 70 -3.03 -4.37 15.67
C ASP A 70 -2.04 -5.41 16.20
N ILE A 71 -0.84 -4.95 16.48
CA ILE A 71 0.26 -5.80 16.94
C ILE A 71 0.23 -6.08 18.46
N GLY A 72 -0.74 -5.54 19.21
CA GLY A 72 -0.86 -5.74 20.66
C GLY A 72 -0.28 -4.63 21.54
N TYR A 73 0.34 -3.61 20.96
CA TYR A 73 0.81 -2.42 21.68
C TYR A 73 0.66 -1.14 20.86
N GLN A 74 0.73 0.00 21.56
CA GLN A 74 0.68 1.33 20.96
C GLN A 74 2.08 1.93 20.86
N GLY A 75 2.34 2.57 19.73
CA GLY A 75 3.48 3.44 19.53
C GLY A 75 3.21 4.81 20.13
N ASN A 76 4.13 5.27 20.96
CA ASN A 76 4.08 6.61 21.56
C ASN A 76 5.33 7.37 21.16
N GLU A 77 5.17 8.65 20.81
CA GLU A 77 6.28 9.57 20.59
C GLU A 77 6.16 10.80 21.51
N GLY A 78 7.27 11.49 21.70
CA GLY A 78 7.30 12.75 22.44
C GLY A 78 8.66 13.05 23.06
N LEU A 79 8.64 13.81 24.14
CA LEU A 79 9.83 14.12 24.93
C LEU A 79 10.02 13.09 26.05
N TYR A 80 11.24 12.62 26.19
CA TYR A 80 11.64 11.65 27.19
C TYR A 80 12.80 12.18 28.03
N VAL A 81 12.75 11.90 29.33
CA VAL A 81 13.81 12.10 30.32
C VAL A 81 14.32 10.72 30.75
N PHE A 82 15.56 10.59 31.19
CA PHE A 82 16.06 9.27 31.62
C PHE A 82 15.66 8.94 33.06
N GLN A 83 15.43 7.65 33.32
CA GLN A 83 14.99 7.12 34.62
C GLN A 83 15.89 7.59 35.77
N THR A 84 17.20 7.65 35.55
CA THR A 84 18.18 8.13 36.53
C THR A 84 17.86 9.55 37.02
N GLN A 85 17.52 10.46 36.11
CA GLN A 85 17.13 11.84 36.44
C GLN A 85 15.78 11.88 37.14
N VAL A 86 14.82 11.07 36.70
CA VAL A 86 13.51 10.94 37.35
C VAL A 86 13.68 10.53 38.81
N ASP A 87 14.47 9.49 39.08
CA ASP A 87 14.71 8.97 40.42
C ASP A 87 15.43 9.99 41.31
N MET A 88 16.48 10.65 40.78
CA MET A 88 17.22 11.70 41.50
C MET A 88 16.33 12.90 41.84
N ALA A 89 15.48 13.33 40.91
CA ALA A 89 14.59 14.46 41.13
C ALA A 89 13.44 14.14 42.07
N PHE A 90 12.89 12.92 41.96
CA PHE A 90 11.80 12.45 42.82
C PHE A 90 12.23 12.37 44.29
N ALA A 91 13.50 12.01 44.56
CA ALA A 91 14.08 12.06 45.90
C ALA A 91 14.04 13.48 46.52
N GLY A 92 14.07 14.52 45.69
CA GLY A 92 13.89 15.93 46.07
C GLY A 92 12.44 16.45 45.97
N GLY A 93 11.47 15.58 45.71
CA GLY A 93 10.05 15.93 45.55
C GLY A 93 9.68 16.52 44.19
N LEU A 94 10.56 16.42 43.18
CA LEU A 94 10.33 16.94 41.83
C LEU A 94 10.00 15.81 40.85
N MET A 95 8.87 15.90 40.16
CA MET A 95 8.44 14.92 39.15
C MET A 95 8.90 15.32 37.75
N LEU A 96 9.96 14.70 37.23
CA LEU A 96 10.48 14.97 35.88
C LEU A 96 9.80 14.16 34.77
N ASP A 97 8.98 13.18 35.12
CA ASP A 97 8.11 12.43 34.21
C ASP A 97 6.76 13.14 33.95
N PHE A 98 6.54 14.31 34.57
CA PHE A 98 5.33 15.11 34.39
C PHE A 98 5.66 16.56 34.02
N TYR A 99 5.02 17.09 32.98
CA TYR A 99 5.40 18.40 32.40
C TYR A 99 5.43 19.56 33.41
N ARG A 100 4.58 19.54 34.45
CA ARG A 100 4.54 20.62 35.44
C ARG A 100 5.78 20.70 36.31
N GLY A 101 6.52 19.60 36.48
CA GLY A 101 7.81 19.62 37.17
C GLY A 101 8.85 20.50 36.46
N TYR A 102 8.66 20.79 35.18
CA TYR A 102 9.56 21.66 34.43
C TYR A 102 9.23 23.15 34.54
N ASN A 103 8.17 23.56 35.25
CA ASN A 103 7.83 24.97 35.38
C ASN A 103 8.93 25.73 36.14
N PHE A 104 9.73 26.49 35.40
CA PHE A 104 10.94 27.15 35.91
C PHE A 104 10.67 28.29 36.89
N SER A 105 9.43 28.80 36.93
CA SER A 105 9.02 29.81 37.91
C SER A 105 8.77 29.23 39.31
N ILE A 106 8.67 27.90 39.41
CA ILE A 106 8.32 27.18 40.64
C ILE A 106 9.44 26.21 41.04
N HIS A 107 10.08 25.58 40.06
CA HIS A 107 11.05 24.51 40.25
C HIS A 107 12.40 24.84 39.59
N ALA A 108 13.44 24.10 39.96
CA ALA A 108 14.77 24.16 39.36
C ALA A 108 15.12 22.82 38.67
N PRO A 109 14.37 22.41 37.64
CA PRO A 109 14.59 21.15 36.94
C PRO A 109 15.98 21.08 36.28
N ASP A 110 16.58 22.23 35.97
CA ASP A 110 17.90 22.36 35.35
C ASP A 110 19.03 21.72 36.16
N ALA A 111 18.87 21.59 37.47
CA ALA A 111 19.87 20.97 38.35
C ALA A 111 20.14 19.47 38.05
N TYR A 112 19.25 18.80 37.30
CA TYR A 112 19.32 17.37 37.00
C TYR A 112 19.82 17.08 35.57
N PHE A 113 20.20 18.11 34.83
CA PHE A 113 20.63 17.98 33.43
C PHE A 113 22.00 18.63 33.23
N GLU A 114 22.69 18.21 32.18
CA GLU A 114 23.87 18.91 31.70
C GLU A 114 23.50 20.27 31.12
N LYS A 115 24.46 21.19 31.11
CA LYS A 115 24.29 22.47 30.44
C LYS A 115 24.29 22.27 28.94
N TYR A 116 23.44 22.99 28.20
CA TYR A 116 23.41 22.87 26.74
C TYR A 116 24.76 23.27 26.09
N SER A 117 25.54 24.12 26.76
CA SER A 117 26.88 24.54 26.35
C SER A 117 27.94 23.42 26.43
N ALA A 118 27.66 22.33 27.16
CA ALA A 118 28.53 21.16 27.24
C ALA A 118 28.37 20.22 26.04
N ILE A 119 27.32 20.39 25.23
CA ILE A 119 27.05 19.55 24.06
C ILE A 119 27.94 20.01 22.90
N ASP A 120 28.68 19.07 22.32
CA ASP A 120 29.55 19.33 21.17
C ASP A 120 28.74 19.78 19.94
N ALA A 121 28.92 21.04 19.55
CA ALA A 121 28.25 21.65 18.39
C ALA A 121 28.59 20.94 17.07
N ALA A 122 29.73 20.24 16.97
CA ALA A 122 30.06 19.45 15.77
C ALA A 122 29.09 18.29 15.54
N LYS A 123 28.37 17.85 16.58
CA LYS A 123 27.35 16.80 16.50
C LYS A 123 25.95 17.34 16.21
N LEU A 124 25.81 18.66 16.05
CA LEU A 124 24.54 19.33 15.79
C LEU A 124 24.46 19.84 14.34
N LYS A 125 23.23 19.96 13.84
CA LYS A 125 22.93 20.67 12.59
C LYS A 125 22.89 22.18 12.85
N PRO A 126 23.43 23.01 11.94
CA PRO A 126 23.19 24.44 12.01
C PRO A 126 21.71 24.75 11.77
N CYS A 127 21.15 25.81 12.39
CA CYS A 127 19.71 26.09 12.34
C CYS A 127 19.13 26.26 10.92
N ASN A 128 19.94 26.64 9.93
CA ASN A 128 19.50 26.78 8.54
C ASN A 128 19.24 25.42 7.85
N GLU A 129 19.68 24.31 8.43
CA GLU A 129 19.45 22.94 7.95
C GLU A 129 18.37 22.19 8.77
N THR A 130 17.65 22.90 9.65
CA THR A 130 16.63 22.31 10.52
C THR A 130 15.26 22.94 10.30
N ALA A 131 14.21 22.32 10.84
CA ALA A 131 12.81 22.75 10.80
C ALA A 131 12.60 24.13 11.43
N LEU A 132 13.59 24.67 12.18
CA LEU A 132 13.56 26.06 12.62
C LEU A 132 13.56 27.03 11.43
N ARG A 133 14.16 26.65 10.30
CA ARG A 133 14.34 27.52 9.11
C ARG A 133 14.09 26.84 7.75
N LEU A 134 14.08 25.52 7.66
CA LEU A 134 13.69 24.75 6.47
C LEU A 134 12.16 24.58 6.40
N ASP A 135 11.62 24.49 5.17
CA ASP A 135 10.23 24.17 4.77
C ASP A 135 9.16 24.20 5.89
N GLY A 136 8.29 25.20 5.83
CA GLY A 136 7.22 25.39 6.82
C GLY A 136 7.63 26.16 8.06
N GLY A 137 8.87 26.69 8.13
CA GLY A 137 9.35 27.58 9.19
C GLY A 137 8.39 28.75 9.51
N GLU A 138 7.72 29.32 8.50
CA GLU A 138 6.66 30.32 8.70
C GLU A 138 5.44 29.77 9.42
N ASN A 139 4.92 28.60 9.01
CA ASN A 139 3.77 27.97 9.67
C ASN A 139 4.10 27.51 11.09
N LEU A 140 5.34 27.06 11.31
CA LEU A 140 5.87 26.73 12.63
C LEU A 140 5.98 27.97 13.51
N ALA A 141 6.66 29.02 13.04
CA ALA A 141 6.90 30.24 13.79
C ALA A 141 5.59 31.00 14.06
N ALA A 142 4.69 31.08 13.07
CA ALA A 142 3.36 31.66 13.23
C ALA A 142 2.52 30.86 14.22
N GLY A 143 2.50 29.53 14.12
CA GLY A 143 1.81 28.67 15.08
C GLY A 143 2.36 28.82 16.50
N TYR A 144 3.68 28.90 16.63
CA TYR A 144 4.36 29.13 17.89
C TYR A 144 3.97 30.47 18.52
N VAL A 145 4.04 31.58 17.77
CA VAL A 145 3.67 32.91 18.26
C VAL A 145 2.18 32.98 18.58
N ALA A 146 1.31 32.38 17.76
CA ALA A 146 -0.14 32.36 18.00
C ALA A 146 -0.51 31.68 19.34
N VAL A 147 0.25 30.66 19.74
CA VAL A 147 0.01 29.94 21.00
C VAL A 147 0.72 30.57 22.20
N SER A 148 1.96 31.05 22.01
CA SER A 148 2.82 31.49 23.12
C SER A 148 2.83 33.00 23.36
N SER A 149 2.47 33.80 22.35
CA SER A 149 2.74 35.25 22.29
C SER A 149 4.22 35.64 22.43
N ASP A 150 5.14 34.69 22.31
CA ASP A 150 6.57 34.93 22.49
C ASP A 150 7.27 35.28 21.17
N TRP A 151 7.34 36.57 20.87
CA TRP A 151 8.08 37.09 19.72
C TRP A 151 9.61 37.00 19.87
N GLY A 152 10.12 36.77 21.08
CA GLY A 152 11.55 36.59 21.31
C GLY A 152 12.08 35.24 20.81
N GLY A 153 11.20 34.26 20.62
CA GLY A 153 11.51 32.92 20.10
C GLY A 153 11.61 32.84 18.58
N VAL A 154 11.31 33.93 17.88
CA VAL A 154 11.28 34.00 16.41
C VAL A 154 12.04 35.22 15.90
N GLU A 155 12.31 35.23 14.61
CA GLU A 155 12.91 36.37 13.91
C GLU A 155 12.44 36.40 12.45
N THR A 156 12.53 37.58 11.84
CA THR A 156 12.20 37.76 10.43
C THR A 156 13.49 37.71 9.62
N THR A 157 13.54 36.85 8.61
CA THR A 157 14.69 36.77 7.70
C THR A 157 14.75 38.00 6.79
N ALA A 158 15.88 38.18 6.09
CA ALA A 158 16.02 39.24 5.08
C ALA A 158 14.99 39.13 3.93
N SER A 159 14.46 37.92 3.68
CA SER A 159 13.40 37.69 2.69
C SER A 159 11.99 38.01 3.21
N GLY A 160 11.84 38.40 4.48
CA GLY A 160 10.55 38.69 5.10
C GLY A 160 9.88 37.48 5.77
N SER A 161 10.50 36.31 5.73
CA SER A 161 9.94 35.08 6.30
C SER A 161 10.10 35.02 7.81
N LEU A 162 9.04 34.66 8.52
CA LEU A 162 9.10 34.45 9.97
C LEU A 162 9.65 33.05 10.26
N VAL A 163 10.74 32.96 11.03
CA VAL A 163 11.42 31.70 11.35
C VAL A 163 11.75 31.60 12.83
N GLY A 164 12.12 30.40 13.30
CA GLY A 164 12.61 30.21 14.66
C GLY A 164 13.93 30.95 14.87
N ARG A 165 14.06 31.68 15.98
CA ARG A 165 15.29 32.40 16.32
C ARG A 165 16.40 31.40 16.64
N CYS A 166 17.59 31.67 16.13
CA CYS A 166 18.76 30.81 16.32
C CYS A 166 19.80 31.45 17.25
N TRP A 167 20.16 30.75 18.32
CA TRP A 167 21.22 31.11 19.26
C TRP A 167 22.43 30.19 19.06
N GLY A 168 23.63 30.78 19.05
CA GLY A 168 24.88 30.03 18.92
C GLY A 168 24.97 29.16 17.65
N GLY A 169 24.20 29.49 16.61
CA GLY A 169 24.17 28.78 15.32
C GLY A 169 23.41 27.44 15.31
N HIS A 170 23.03 26.89 16.47
CA HIS A 170 22.50 25.51 16.57
C HIS A 170 21.27 25.38 17.47
N TRP A 171 21.00 26.36 18.33
CA TRP A 171 20.04 26.24 19.42
C TRP A 171 18.85 27.16 19.25
N TRP A 172 17.68 26.70 19.69
CA TRP A 172 16.54 27.55 20.01
C TRP A 172 16.34 27.57 21.53
N LEU A 173 16.20 28.76 22.13
CA LEU A 173 16.06 28.90 23.59
C LEU A 173 14.64 29.31 23.99
N ALA A 174 14.08 28.61 24.97
CA ALA A 174 12.76 28.89 25.53
C ALA A 174 12.72 30.20 26.34
N PRO A 175 11.58 30.91 26.38
CA PRO A 175 11.48 32.22 27.04
C PRO A 175 11.88 32.20 28.52
N SER A 176 11.59 31.11 29.24
CA SER A 176 11.84 31.00 30.68
C SER A 176 13.32 31.00 31.05
N CYS A 177 14.23 30.65 30.13
CA CYS A 177 15.67 30.55 30.43
C CYS A 177 16.56 31.50 29.62
N ARG A 178 16.02 32.32 28.70
CA ARG A 178 16.82 33.28 27.90
C ARG A 178 17.59 34.30 28.73
N GLY A 179 17.08 34.68 29.90
CA GLY A 179 17.77 35.58 30.83
C GLY A 179 18.99 34.93 31.49
N SER A 180 19.02 33.61 31.56
CA SER A 180 20.11 32.81 32.14
C SER A 180 20.34 31.56 31.29
N PRO A 181 20.92 31.67 30.07
CA PRO A 181 20.95 30.59 29.09
C PRO A 181 21.53 29.28 29.61
N GLU A 182 22.55 29.32 30.47
CA GLU A 182 23.18 28.14 31.07
C GLU A 182 22.24 27.31 31.96
N ARG A 183 21.04 27.82 32.28
CA ARG A 183 19.98 27.10 32.99
C ARG A 183 18.95 26.49 32.03
N CYS A 184 19.14 26.62 30.72
CA CYS A 184 18.33 25.91 29.74
C CYS A 184 18.76 24.44 29.68
N ILE A 185 17.79 23.54 29.86
CA ILE A 185 17.91 22.09 29.72
C ILE A 185 18.05 21.73 28.23
N PRO A 186 19.13 21.06 27.81
CA PRO A 186 19.28 20.60 26.44
C PRO A 186 18.19 19.59 26.07
N VAL A 187 17.54 19.84 24.93
CA VAL A 187 16.60 18.95 24.26
C VAL A 187 17.16 18.58 22.90
N ILE A 188 17.44 17.30 22.69
CA ILE A 188 18.02 16.81 21.44
C ILE A 188 16.96 16.08 20.60
N THR A 189 16.78 16.53 19.36
CA THR A 189 15.95 15.86 18.35
C THR A 189 16.79 15.44 17.12
N GLY A 190 16.20 14.70 16.18
CA GLY A 190 16.88 14.19 14.99
C GLY A 190 16.19 14.58 13.67
N GLY A 191 16.66 14.00 12.57
CA GLY A 191 16.20 14.30 11.22
C GLY A 191 16.43 15.76 10.83
N HIS A 192 15.43 16.38 10.22
CA HIS A 192 15.40 17.84 10.04
C HIS A 192 14.88 18.58 11.28
N GLY A 193 14.41 17.91 12.33
CA GLY A 193 13.78 18.56 13.48
C GLY A 193 12.45 17.90 13.83
N TRP A 194 12.49 16.63 14.22
CA TRP A 194 11.29 15.94 14.68
C TRP A 194 10.71 16.64 15.89
N TYR A 195 9.40 16.83 15.91
CA TYR A 195 8.65 17.36 17.05
C TYR A 195 8.97 18.82 17.43
N VAL A 196 9.78 19.56 16.64
CA VAL A 196 10.18 20.95 16.95
C VAL A 196 8.97 21.87 17.24
N PRO A 197 7.87 21.89 16.44
CA PRO A 197 6.71 22.72 16.73
C PRO A 197 6.09 22.45 18.10
N ASP A 198 5.94 21.17 18.45
CA ASP A 198 5.44 20.72 19.75
C ASP A 198 6.35 21.20 20.88
N ILE A 199 7.66 20.98 20.77
CA ILE A 199 8.64 21.34 21.80
C ILE A 199 8.60 22.84 22.06
N MET A 200 8.63 23.66 21.01
CA MET A 200 8.62 25.12 21.14
C MET A 200 7.36 25.62 21.82
N GLN A 201 6.17 25.18 21.38
CA GLN A 201 4.91 25.60 21.98
C GLN A 201 4.80 25.14 23.45
N LYS A 202 5.15 23.88 23.74
CA LYS A 202 5.12 23.32 25.10
C LYS A 202 6.09 24.07 26.02
N ALA A 203 7.30 24.36 25.56
CA ALA A 203 8.30 25.07 26.36
C ALA A 203 7.82 26.46 26.78
N ALA A 204 7.26 27.22 25.85
CA ALA A 204 6.76 28.56 26.15
C ALA A 204 5.49 28.53 26.99
N ALA A 205 4.51 27.69 26.65
CA ALA A 205 3.23 27.63 27.35
C ALA A 205 3.34 27.08 28.78
N PHE A 206 4.26 26.14 29.02
CA PHE A 206 4.43 25.49 30.32
C PHE A 206 5.65 25.99 31.11
N GLN A 207 6.29 27.07 30.64
CA GLN A 207 7.46 27.68 31.29
C GLN A 207 8.61 26.69 31.47
N MET A 208 8.80 25.77 30.52
CA MET A 208 9.88 24.79 30.57
C MET A 208 11.18 25.44 30.08
N PRO A 209 12.28 25.36 30.85
CA PRO A 209 13.54 26.03 30.52
C PRO A 209 14.33 25.19 29.50
N LEU A 210 13.89 25.14 28.24
CA LEU A 210 14.46 24.24 27.24
C LEU A 210 15.40 24.96 26.25
N ALA A 211 16.52 24.31 25.91
CA ALA A 211 17.38 24.63 24.79
C ALA A 211 17.29 23.51 23.75
N LEU A 212 16.65 23.77 22.60
CA LEU A 212 16.39 22.78 21.57
C LEU A 212 17.47 22.80 20.49
N ALA A 213 18.03 21.62 20.17
CA ALA A 213 18.91 21.42 19.01
C ALA A 213 18.54 20.15 18.24
N THR A 214 18.91 20.14 16.96
CA THR A 214 18.77 18.97 16.08
C THR A 214 20.14 18.33 15.85
N ALA A 215 20.26 17.04 16.08
CA ALA A 215 21.48 16.27 15.86
C ALA A 215 21.83 16.19 14.36
N ARG A 216 23.13 16.11 14.06
CA ARG A 216 23.69 16.09 12.71
C ARG A 216 23.22 14.90 11.87
N SER A 217 23.14 13.72 12.50
CA SER A 217 22.64 12.49 11.90
C SER A 217 21.94 11.63 12.93
N THR A 218 21.25 10.56 12.49
CA THR A 218 20.62 9.57 13.37
C THR A 218 21.63 8.91 14.32
N GLU A 219 22.87 8.71 13.87
CA GLU A 219 23.95 8.17 14.71
C GLU A 219 24.31 9.14 15.84
N HIS A 220 24.58 10.41 15.51
CA HIS A 220 24.86 11.44 16.51
C HIS A 220 23.69 11.65 17.47
N TRP A 221 22.44 11.55 17.01
CA TRP A 221 21.26 11.63 17.88
C TRP A 221 21.27 10.52 18.94
N ARG A 222 21.56 9.27 18.54
CA ARG A 222 21.68 8.15 19.48
C ARG A 222 22.88 8.32 20.40
N GLU A 223 24.02 8.77 19.88
CA GLU A 223 25.22 9.02 20.65
C GLU A 223 24.98 10.06 21.76
N LEU A 224 24.40 11.22 21.39
CA LEU A 224 24.10 12.30 22.32
C LEU A 224 23.14 11.86 23.43
N GLY A 225 22.09 11.11 23.08
CA GLY A 225 21.16 10.55 24.07
C GLY A 225 21.81 9.56 25.05
N ASN A 226 22.72 8.72 24.56
CA ASN A 226 23.43 7.75 25.40
C ASN A 226 24.50 8.41 26.29
N ALA A 227 25.15 9.48 25.80
CA ALA A 227 26.31 10.08 26.44
C ALA A 227 25.93 11.17 27.45
N HIS A 228 24.86 11.92 27.22
CA HIS A 228 24.56 13.14 27.98
C HIS A 228 23.27 13.06 28.78
N ASP A 229 23.20 13.83 29.86
CA ASP A 229 21.99 14.02 30.66
C ASP A 229 21.11 15.11 30.07
N VAL A 230 20.34 14.73 29.05
CA VAL A 230 19.47 15.60 28.24
C VAL A 230 18.02 15.12 28.24
N ILE A 231 17.11 15.99 27.79
CA ILE A 231 15.80 15.53 27.31
C ILE A 231 15.98 15.13 25.84
N ILE A 232 15.38 14.01 25.44
CA ILE A 232 15.48 13.52 24.05
C ILE A 232 14.10 13.33 23.45
N TYR A 233 13.93 13.73 22.20
CA TYR A 233 12.79 13.24 21.41
C TYR A 233 12.99 11.75 21.15
N TRP A 234 12.00 10.93 21.46
CA TRP A 234 12.08 9.48 21.34
C TRP A 234 10.71 8.86 21.04
N TRP A 235 10.69 7.55 20.78
CA TRP A 235 9.46 6.77 20.62
C TRP A 235 9.55 5.40 21.29
N GLU A 236 8.44 4.96 21.85
CA GLU A 236 8.26 3.62 22.42
C GLU A 236 7.58 2.68 21.41
N PRO A 237 7.94 1.38 21.40
CA PRO A 237 8.68 0.63 22.42
C PRO A 237 10.21 0.57 22.23
N GLN A 238 10.81 1.44 21.41
CA GLN A 238 12.24 1.33 21.13
C GLN A 238 13.07 1.58 22.41
N PRO A 239 13.95 0.66 22.84
CA PRO A 239 14.83 0.91 23.96
C PRO A 239 16.07 1.69 23.53
N MET A 240 16.72 2.29 24.50
CA MET A 240 18.02 2.92 24.35
C MET A 240 19.08 2.07 25.08
N ALA A 241 20.31 2.04 24.55
CA ALA A 241 21.28 1.03 24.89
C ALA A 241 21.75 1.09 26.35
N SER A 242 22.10 2.29 26.83
CA SER A 242 22.67 2.50 28.17
C SER A 242 21.76 3.24 29.15
N LYS A 243 20.74 3.92 28.65
CA LYS A 243 19.81 4.72 29.47
C LYS A 243 18.38 4.29 29.21
N ARG A 244 17.53 4.33 30.25
CA ARG A 244 16.10 4.02 30.14
C ARG A 244 15.30 5.31 29.99
N PRO A 245 14.76 5.61 28.80
CA PRO A 245 13.92 6.81 28.61
C PRO A 245 12.54 6.61 29.25
N VAL A 246 12.05 7.66 29.90
CA VAL A 246 10.75 7.78 30.56
C VAL A 246 10.02 8.95 29.92
N ARG A 247 8.81 8.71 29.42
CA ARG A 247 8.03 9.72 28.70
C ARG A 247 7.61 10.84 29.64
N ILE A 248 7.80 12.09 29.24
CA ILE A 248 7.22 13.24 29.93
C ILE A 248 5.74 13.31 29.60
N MET A 249 4.88 13.15 30.60
CA MET A 249 3.44 13.21 30.46
C MET A 249 2.97 14.67 30.32
N PHE A 250 2.35 14.99 29.18
CA PHE A 250 1.62 16.24 28.92
C PHE A 250 0.10 16.03 29.08
N PRO A 251 -0.75 17.07 28.98
CA PRO A 251 -2.20 16.87 28.91
C PRO A 251 -2.61 15.84 27.84
N PRO A 252 -3.70 15.08 28.04
CA PRO A 252 -4.15 14.06 27.10
C PRO A 252 -4.29 14.59 25.67
N TYR A 253 -4.09 13.71 24.69
CA TYR A 253 -4.23 14.03 23.26
C TYR A 253 -5.57 14.72 22.97
N ASP A 254 -5.51 15.84 22.25
CA ASP A 254 -6.66 16.65 21.87
C ASP A 254 -6.61 16.90 20.36
N LYS A 255 -7.37 16.09 19.61
CA LYS A 255 -7.40 16.14 18.15
C LYS A 255 -7.82 17.52 17.64
N LEU A 256 -8.87 18.10 18.22
CA LEU A 256 -9.43 19.37 17.74
C LEU A 256 -8.41 20.51 17.84
N LYS A 257 -7.66 20.55 18.95
CA LYS A 257 -6.58 21.53 19.14
C LYS A 257 -5.43 21.31 18.17
N ARG A 258 -4.99 20.06 17.98
CA ARG A 258 -3.88 19.76 17.07
C ARG A 258 -4.23 20.00 15.60
N ASP A 259 -5.46 19.73 15.18
CA ASP A 259 -5.97 20.08 13.84
C ASP A 259 -5.91 21.61 13.59
N ARG A 260 -5.91 22.42 14.66
CA ARG A 260 -5.75 23.89 14.63
C ARG A 260 -4.33 24.35 14.96
N ASN A 261 -3.34 23.47 14.89
CA ASN A 261 -1.93 23.74 15.18
C ASN A 261 -1.65 24.19 16.63
N ILE A 262 -2.51 23.80 17.59
CA ILE A 262 -2.29 23.98 19.03
C ILE A 262 -1.75 22.66 19.61
N LEU A 263 -0.44 22.61 19.87
CA LEU A 263 0.35 21.39 20.08
C LEU A 263 0.74 21.16 21.55
N LEU A 264 -0.13 21.59 22.48
CA LEU A 264 0.13 21.53 23.93
C LEU A 264 -0.17 20.17 24.57
N SER A 265 -0.98 19.34 23.91
CA SER A 265 -1.29 17.97 24.36
C SER A 265 -0.20 16.97 23.95
N GLN A 266 -0.23 15.78 24.55
CA GLN A 266 0.56 14.64 24.06
C GLN A 266 0.22 14.33 22.60
N SER A 267 1.16 13.70 21.89
CA SER A 267 0.90 13.10 20.58
C SER A 267 -0.17 12.02 20.69
N GLU A 268 -0.86 11.76 19.57
CA GLU A 268 -1.75 10.62 19.46
C GLU A 268 -0.96 9.33 19.73
N SER A 269 -1.47 8.48 20.61
CA SER A 269 -0.96 7.12 20.74
C SER A 269 -1.41 6.32 19.52
N ILE A 270 -0.45 5.79 18.77
CA ILE A 270 -0.70 5.13 17.50
C ILE A 270 -0.85 3.64 17.76
N LEU A 271 -2.03 3.09 17.46
CA LEU A 271 -2.20 1.65 17.41
C LEU A 271 -1.45 1.09 16.19
N LEU A 272 -0.41 0.32 16.44
CA LEU A 272 0.51 -0.14 15.38
C LEU A 272 -0.14 -1.30 14.62
N SER A 273 -0.35 -1.09 13.33
CA SER A 273 -1.15 -1.98 12.50
C SER A 273 -0.32 -3.08 11.86
N LYS A 274 -0.98 -4.21 11.58
CA LYS A 274 -0.49 -5.31 10.76
C LYS A 274 -1.17 -5.21 9.39
N LEU A 275 -0.39 -5.12 8.33
CA LEU A 275 -0.88 -5.07 6.96
C LEU A 275 -0.49 -6.34 6.23
N THR A 276 -1.38 -6.83 5.36
CA THR A 276 -1.09 -7.97 4.48
C THR A 276 -1.45 -7.65 3.05
N ALA A 277 -0.76 -8.32 2.12
CA ALA A 277 -1.20 -8.37 0.72
C ALA A 277 -2.59 -9.00 0.64
N GLN A 278 -3.44 -8.52 -0.27
CA GLN A 278 -4.80 -9.06 -0.43
C GLN A 278 -4.83 -10.54 -0.80
N SER A 279 -3.79 -11.02 -1.50
CA SER A 279 -3.64 -12.40 -1.92
C SER A 279 -3.27 -13.34 -0.76
N LEU A 280 -2.78 -12.84 0.38
CA LEU A 280 -2.23 -13.67 1.45
C LEU A 280 -3.27 -14.62 2.05
N ALA A 281 -4.52 -14.16 2.21
CA ALA A 281 -5.60 -14.98 2.74
C ALA A 281 -5.89 -16.22 1.88
N GLY A 282 -5.60 -16.15 0.57
CA GLY A 282 -5.80 -17.26 -0.36
C GLY A 282 -4.54 -18.10 -0.56
N GLY A 283 -3.37 -17.45 -0.65
CA GLY A 283 -2.09 -18.11 -0.88
C GLY A 283 -1.50 -18.80 0.36
N ALA A 284 -1.75 -18.25 1.56
CA ALA A 284 -1.30 -18.83 2.82
C ALA A 284 -2.32 -18.56 3.95
N PRO A 285 -3.51 -19.22 3.91
CA PRO A 285 -4.60 -18.97 4.86
C PRO A 285 -4.21 -19.16 6.33
N MET A 286 -3.39 -20.17 6.63
CA MET A 286 -2.91 -20.40 8.00
C MET A 286 -2.04 -19.24 8.52
N VAL A 287 -1.20 -18.66 7.65
CA VAL A 287 -0.36 -17.51 7.99
C VAL A 287 -1.23 -16.28 8.20
N TYR A 288 -2.21 -16.04 7.34
CA TYR A 288 -3.15 -14.93 7.49
C TYR A 288 -3.90 -15.01 8.83
N THR A 289 -4.42 -16.19 9.20
CA THR A 289 -5.14 -16.38 10.46
C THR A 289 -4.23 -16.28 11.68
N MET A 290 -3.00 -16.82 11.60
CA MET A 290 -1.99 -16.62 12.64
C MET A 290 -1.70 -15.13 12.84
N LEU A 291 -1.52 -14.36 11.75
CA LEU A 291 -1.27 -12.92 11.82
C LEU A 291 -2.43 -12.14 12.42
N ALA A 292 -3.67 -12.55 12.17
CA ALA A 292 -4.84 -11.94 12.79
C ALA A 292 -4.79 -12.04 14.33
N GLN A 293 -4.33 -13.18 14.86
CA GLN A 293 -4.16 -13.40 16.31
C GLN A 293 -2.82 -12.92 16.87
N PHE A 294 -1.81 -12.74 16.02
CA PHE A 294 -0.49 -12.31 16.42
C PHE A 294 -0.59 -10.99 17.19
N SER A 295 -0.15 -11.01 18.44
CA SER A 295 -0.24 -9.88 19.36
C SER A 295 0.82 -10.04 20.44
N ILE A 296 1.71 -9.04 20.56
CA ILE A 296 2.80 -9.00 21.52
C ILE A 296 2.53 -7.85 22.49
N SER A 297 2.82 -8.04 23.77
CA SER A 297 2.69 -6.95 24.75
C SER A 297 3.84 -5.94 24.62
N SER A 298 3.61 -4.69 25.02
CA SER A 298 4.66 -3.66 25.00
C SER A 298 5.86 -4.06 25.86
N ASP A 299 5.61 -4.69 27.01
CA ASP A 299 6.66 -5.15 27.93
C ASP A 299 7.47 -6.30 27.34
N ASP A 300 6.82 -7.23 26.64
CA ASP A 300 7.50 -8.31 25.93
C ASP A 300 8.38 -7.77 24.79
N MET A 301 7.87 -6.80 24.02
CA MET A 301 8.63 -6.16 22.95
C MET A 301 9.84 -5.40 23.51
N LYS A 302 9.64 -4.60 24.57
CA LYS A 302 10.73 -3.89 25.25
C LYS A 302 11.76 -4.87 25.79
N GLY A 303 11.33 -5.93 26.48
CA GLY A 303 12.23 -6.95 27.03
C GLY A 303 13.06 -7.67 25.96
N MET A 304 12.50 -7.92 24.77
CA MET A 304 13.28 -8.46 23.64
C MET A 304 14.29 -7.45 23.08
N LEU A 305 13.94 -6.16 23.06
CA LEU A 305 14.82 -5.14 22.51
C LEU A 305 15.88 -4.63 23.52
N GLU A 306 15.67 -4.87 24.81
CA GLU A 306 16.54 -4.40 25.90
C GLU A 306 17.97 -4.96 25.83
N GLY A 307 18.92 -4.22 26.39
CA GLY A 307 20.28 -4.71 26.65
C GLY A 307 21.13 -4.96 25.39
N SER A 308 20.72 -4.49 24.21
CA SER A 308 21.41 -4.74 22.94
C SER A 308 21.41 -6.21 22.52
N ALA A 309 20.44 -7.02 22.96
CA ALA A 309 20.39 -8.43 22.59
C ALA A 309 20.12 -8.64 21.07
N CYS A 310 19.47 -7.67 20.43
CA CYS A 310 19.18 -7.62 19.00
C CYS A 310 19.94 -6.42 18.38
N ARG A 311 21.09 -6.68 17.74
CA ARG A 311 21.95 -5.66 17.08
C ARG A 311 22.00 -5.79 15.57
N ASP A 312 21.83 -7.01 15.10
CA ASP A 312 21.86 -7.43 13.71
C ASP A 312 20.79 -8.51 13.50
N GLN A 313 20.56 -8.89 12.24
CA GLN A 313 19.48 -9.79 11.90
C GLN A 313 19.56 -11.14 12.63
N ASP A 314 20.75 -11.72 12.79
CA ASP A 314 20.94 -13.03 13.41
C ASP A 314 20.67 -12.98 14.91
N SER A 315 21.26 -12.00 15.61
CA SER A 315 21.01 -11.80 17.05
C SER A 315 19.55 -11.50 17.36
N CYS A 316 18.86 -10.76 16.49
CA CYS A 316 17.42 -10.52 16.62
C CYS A 316 16.59 -11.80 16.44
N VAL A 317 16.98 -12.70 15.54
CA VAL A 317 16.34 -14.00 15.35
C VAL A 317 16.50 -14.86 16.60
N ASP A 318 17.69 -14.91 17.19
CA ASP A 318 17.96 -15.69 18.41
C ASP A 318 17.12 -15.20 19.60
N VAL A 319 17.06 -13.88 19.80
CA VAL A 319 16.22 -13.27 20.85
C VAL A 319 14.74 -13.60 20.65
N ALA A 320 14.23 -13.44 19.42
CA ALA A 320 12.85 -13.78 19.10
C ALA A 320 12.58 -15.27 19.34
N CYS A 321 13.51 -16.15 18.97
CA CYS A 321 13.39 -17.59 19.21
C CYS A 321 13.37 -17.95 20.70
N ALA A 322 14.23 -17.31 21.51
CA ALA A 322 14.24 -17.49 22.95
C ALA A 322 12.92 -17.05 23.58
N TRP A 323 12.40 -15.89 23.17
CA TRP A 323 11.10 -15.38 23.64
C TRP A 323 9.95 -16.31 23.26
N LEU A 324 9.89 -16.78 22.01
CA LEU A 324 8.85 -17.72 21.54
C LEU A 324 8.83 -19.01 22.37
N ARG A 325 10.01 -19.56 22.71
CA ARG A 325 10.13 -20.76 23.57
C ARG A 325 9.66 -20.49 24.99
N GLY A 326 9.87 -19.28 25.52
CA GLY A 326 9.41 -18.87 26.85
C GLY A 326 7.92 -18.51 26.94
N LYS A 327 7.22 -18.37 25.80
CA LYS A 327 5.83 -17.89 25.71
C LYS A 327 4.91 -18.91 25.02
N GLU A 328 5.13 -20.19 25.27
CA GLU A 328 4.42 -21.28 24.60
C GLU A 328 2.90 -21.13 24.60
N ALA A 329 2.29 -20.71 25.71
CA ALA A 329 0.84 -20.50 25.79
C ALA A 329 0.34 -19.40 24.83
N VAL A 330 1.09 -18.30 24.70
CA VAL A 330 0.76 -17.20 23.77
C VAL A 330 0.90 -17.68 22.32
N VAL A 331 1.99 -18.37 22.01
CA VAL A 331 2.25 -18.91 20.68
C VAL A 331 1.24 -20.01 20.30
N ALA A 332 0.82 -20.83 21.26
CA ALA A 332 -0.21 -21.84 21.08
C ALA A 332 -1.57 -21.20 20.75
N ALA A 333 -1.90 -20.04 21.32
CA ALA A 333 -3.12 -19.31 20.95
C ALA A 333 -3.10 -18.87 19.47
N TRP A 334 -1.97 -18.35 18.99
CA TRP A 334 -1.81 -17.97 17.57
C TRP A 334 -1.94 -19.18 16.64
N ARG A 335 -1.32 -20.32 17.00
CA ARG A 335 -1.37 -21.58 16.24
C ARG A 335 -2.74 -22.24 16.26
N ASN A 336 -3.40 -22.30 17.40
CA ASN A 336 -4.69 -22.97 17.53
C ASN A 336 -5.79 -22.22 16.78
N ALA A 337 -5.71 -20.90 16.72
CA ALA A 337 -6.59 -20.13 15.86
C ALA A 337 -6.34 -20.37 14.37
N SER A 338 -5.10 -20.62 13.94
CA SER A 338 -4.82 -21.05 12.55
C SER A 338 -5.40 -22.43 12.20
N ASN A 339 -5.78 -23.22 13.22
CA ASN A 339 -6.45 -24.51 13.09
C ASN A 339 -7.97 -24.45 13.31
N ALA A 340 -8.50 -23.30 13.74
CA ALA A 340 -9.94 -23.10 13.89
C ALA A 340 -10.57 -22.92 12.51
N SER A 341 -11.78 -23.47 12.30
CA SER A 341 -12.58 -23.24 11.10
C SER A 341 -12.69 -21.74 10.86
N VAL A 342 -12.00 -21.23 9.85
CA VAL A 342 -11.89 -19.82 9.54
C VAL A 342 -13.29 -19.31 9.23
N ASP A 343 -13.76 -18.27 9.93
CA ASP A 343 -14.93 -17.53 9.47
C ASP A 343 -14.50 -16.74 8.21
N VAL A 344 -14.58 -17.41 7.07
CA VAL A 344 -14.18 -16.86 5.78
C VAL A 344 -15.24 -15.86 5.32
N SER A 345 -15.07 -14.61 5.73
CA SER A 345 -15.87 -13.48 5.27
C SER A 345 -15.10 -12.70 4.19
N CYS A 346 -15.22 -13.13 2.93
CA CYS A 346 -14.56 -12.44 1.82
C CYS A 346 -15.22 -11.09 1.52
N ARG A 347 -14.51 -10.22 0.81
CA ARG A 347 -14.96 -8.87 0.43
C ARG A 347 -15.34 -8.80 -1.06
N PRO A 348 -16.02 -7.73 -1.53
CA PRO A 348 -16.13 -7.48 -2.97
C PRO A 348 -14.75 -7.53 -3.64
N GLY A 349 -14.67 -8.22 -4.78
CA GLY A 349 -13.45 -8.57 -5.50
C GLY A 349 -12.79 -9.88 -5.06
N GLN A 350 -13.24 -10.50 -3.98
CA GLN A 350 -12.70 -11.78 -3.49
C GLN A 350 -13.75 -12.88 -3.53
N GLY A 351 -13.26 -14.13 -3.50
CA GLY A 351 -14.08 -15.31 -3.33
C GLY A 351 -13.48 -16.28 -2.32
N ALA A 352 -14.34 -16.98 -1.60
CA ALA A 352 -13.93 -18.06 -0.71
C ALA A 352 -13.17 -19.15 -1.48
N VAL A 353 -12.10 -19.66 -0.86
CA VAL A 353 -11.27 -20.76 -1.38
C VAL A 353 -11.17 -21.88 -0.36
N SER A 354 -11.23 -23.12 -0.84
CA SER A 354 -10.93 -24.33 -0.07
C SER A 354 -9.63 -24.96 -0.59
N SER A 355 -9.23 -26.09 -0.02
CA SER A 355 -8.09 -26.88 -0.53
C SER A 355 -8.28 -27.38 -1.97
N ALA A 356 -9.50 -27.33 -2.51
CA ALA A 356 -9.84 -27.68 -3.89
C ALA A 356 -9.91 -26.46 -4.84
N GLY A 357 -9.65 -25.24 -4.37
CA GLY A 357 -9.71 -24.00 -5.15
C GLY A 357 -10.90 -23.10 -4.80
N PHE A 358 -11.28 -22.19 -5.70
CA PHE A 358 -12.43 -21.29 -5.49
C PHE A 358 -13.72 -22.07 -5.27
N THR A 359 -14.45 -21.71 -4.23
CA THR A 359 -15.73 -22.32 -3.92
C THR A 359 -16.82 -21.64 -4.75
N SER A 360 -17.75 -22.42 -5.31
CA SER A 360 -18.87 -21.92 -6.09
C SER A 360 -20.09 -21.54 -5.23
N SER A 361 -19.99 -21.78 -3.92
CA SER A 361 -21.04 -21.56 -2.93
C SER A 361 -20.44 -21.37 -1.55
N ARG A 362 -21.31 -21.10 -0.57
CA ARG A 362 -20.97 -21.13 0.85
C ARG A 362 -20.32 -22.48 1.20
N ASP A 363 -19.10 -22.46 1.71
CA ASP A 363 -18.35 -23.65 2.08
C ASP A 363 -17.84 -23.48 3.52
N ALA A 364 -18.26 -24.39 4.41
CA ALA A 364 -17.79 -24.42 5.79
C ALA A 364 -16.32 -24.87 5.92
N ASN A 365 -15.77 -25.45 4.85
CA ASN A 365 -14.36 -25.82 4.70
C ASN A 365 -13.58 -24.78 3.91
N ALA A 366 -14.16 -23.61 3.64
CA ALA A 366 -13.39 -22.49 3.12
C ALA A 366 -12.24 -22.21 4.11
N ILE A 367 -11.03 -22.22 3.59
CA ILE A 367 -9.82 -21.99 4.38
C ILE A 367 -9.36 -20.54 4.30
N GLY A 368 -9.85 -19.77 3.32
CA GLY A 368 -9.52 -18.37 3.15
C GLY A 368 -10.24 -17.70 1.98
N CYS A 369 -9.78 -16.51 1.60
CA CYS A 369 -10.32 -15.72 0.49
C CYS A 369 -9.21 -15.44 -0.53
N ALA A 370 -9.49 -15.61 -1.82
CA ALA A 370 -8.59 -15.21 -2.89
C ALA A 370 -9.25 -14.19 -3.82
N ILE A 371 -8.43 -13.40 -4.52
CA ILE A 371 -8.90 -12.41 -5.51
C ILE A 371 -9.52 -13.14 -6.69
N CYS A 372 -10.73 -12.74 -7.11
CA CYS A 372 -11.36 -13.38 -8.26
C CYS A 372 -10.49 -13.23 -9.52
N PRO A 373 -10.14 -14.32 -10.20
CA PRO A 373 -9.33 -14.25 -11.41
C PRO A 373 -10.12 -13.64 -12.57
N PRO A 374 -9.44 -13.24 -13.67
CA PRO A 374 -10.11 -12.82 -14.89
C PRO A 374 -11.17 -13.82 -15.36
N GLY A 375 -12.23 -13.29 -15.95
CA GLY A 375 -13.41 -14.07 -16.33
C GLY A 375 -14.39 -14.36 -15.20
N CYS A 376 -14.05 -14.02 -13.96
CA CYS A 376 -14.90 -14.16 -12.80
C CYS A 376 -15.13 -12.82 -12.08
N PHE A 377 -16.25 -12.74 -11.36
CA PHE A 377 -16.60 -11.61 -10.52
C PHE A 377 -17.04 -12.08 -9.14
N SER A 378 -16.75 -11.29 -8.11
CA SER A 378 -17.23 -11.57 -6.76
C SER A 378 -18.72 -11.33 -6.68
N GLN A 379 -19.48 -12.28 -6.13
CA GLN A 379 -20.89 -12.09 -5.84
C GLN A 379 -21.28 -12.63 -4.47
N LEU A 380 -22.30 -12.02 -3.88
CA LEU A 380 -22.94 -12.54 -2.67
C LEU A 380 -23.82 -13.76 -2.98
N PRO A 381 -24.03 -14.67 -2.02
CA PRO A 381 -25.04 -15.73 -2.12
C PRO A 381 -26.41 -15.12 -2.43
N ARG A 382 -26.99 -15.49 -3.58
CA ARG A 382 -28.39 -15.16 -3.86
C ARG A 382 -29.27 -15.99 -2.94
N PHE A 383 -29.87 -15.35 -1.93
CA PHE A 383 -30.96 -15.95 -1.17
C PHE A 383 -32.21 -15.99 -2.05
N GLN A 384 -32.75 -17.18 -2.33
CA GLN A 384 -34.18 -17.28 -2.64
C GLN A 384 -34.94 -16.98 -1.35
N GLY A 385 -35.31 -15.70 -1.14
CA GLY A 385 -36.34 -15.35 -0.15
C GLY A 385 -35.98 -14.37 0.98
N ALA A 386 -34.83 -13.68 0.97
CA ALA A 386 -34.61 -12.58 1.94
C ALA A 386 -33.89 -11.40 1.30
N SER A 387 -34.61 -10.27 1.21
CA SER A 387 -34.05 -8.97 0.87
C SER A 387 -33.30 -8.43 2.09
N LEU A 388 -31.97 -8.51 2.09
CA LEU A 388 -31.15 -7.71 2.98
C LEU A 388 -30.68 -6.48 2.22
N ALA A 389 -31.32 -5.36 2.53
CA ALA A 389 -30.93 -4.04 2.08
C ALA A 389 -29.51 -3.72 2.58
N LEU A 390 -28.60 -3.48 1.64
CA LEU A 390 -27.29 -2.88 1.91
C LEU A 390 -27.49 -1.40 2.21
N GLY A 391 -27.18 -0.98 3.43
CA GLY A 391 -27.03 0.44 3.73
C GLY A 391 -27.28 0.83 5.19
N SER A 392 -26.32 0.55 6.08
CA SER A 392 -25.95 1.48 7.15
C SER A 392 -24.71 0.99 7.90
N SER A 393 -23.79 1.91 8.13
CA SER A 393 -22.75 1.84 9.16
C SER A 393 -23.42 1.82 10.53
N ASP A 394 -23.47 0.66 11.17
CA ASP A 394 -23.49 0.45 12.63
C ASP A 394 -24.14 -0.91 12.92
N PHE A 395 -23.31 -1.92 13.19
CA PHE A 395 -23.76 -3.15 13.84
C PHE A 395 -22.77 -3.51 14.96
N GLN A 396 -23.05 -2.97 16.15
CA GLN A 396 -22.69 -3.61 17.41
C GLN A 396 -23.79 -4.62 17.72
N GLY A 397 -23.51 -5.91 17.55
CA GLY A 397 -24.44 -6.98 17.91
C GLY A 397 -23.97 -8.33 17.40
N ARG A 398 -23.50 -9.18 18.32
CA ARG A 398 -23.19 -10.59 18.07
C ARG A 398 -24.47 -11.36 17.74
N GLU A 399 -24.75 -11.53 16.47
CA GLU A 399 -25.32 -12.78 15.96
C GLU A 399 -24.48 -13.19 14.74
N ALA A 400 -24.08 -14.45 14.70
CA ALA A 400 -23.11 -14.97 13.73
C ALA A 400 -23.60 -14.72 12.30
N ALA A 401 -22.97 -13.76 11.62
CA ALA A 401 -23.07 -13.66 10.17
C ALA A 401 -22.63 -15.03 9.60
N PRO A 402 -23.45 -15.68 8.78
CA PRO A 402 -23.12 -17.00 8.29
C PRO A 402 -21.83 -16.95 7.44
N SER A 403 -20.74 -17.54 7.95
CA SER A 403 -19.44 -17.78 7.28
C SER A 403 -19.53 -18.10 5.79
N GLY A 404 -18.75 -17.43 4.95
CA GLY A 404 -18.76 -17.57 3.48
C GLY A 404 -19.22 -16.33 2.73
N GLY A 405 -18.91 -15.12 3.23
CA GLY A 405 -19.08 -13.87 2.48
C GLY A 405 -18.34 -13.95 1.13
N TRP A 406 -18.94 -13.39 0.07
CA TRP A 406 -18.50 -13.29 -1.34
C TRP A 406 -17.79 -14.52 -1.95
N PHE A 407 -18.26 -15.01 -3.10
CA PHE A 407 -17.61 -16.06 -3.89
C PHE A 407 -17.41 -15.63 -5.34
N CYS A 408 -16.42 -16.22 -6.01
CA CYS A 408 -16.14 -15.89 -7.40
C CYS A 408 -17.08 -16.70 -8.31
N SER A 409 -17.83 -15.98 -9.14
CA SER A 409 -18.71 -16.57 -10.13
C SER A 409 -18.28 -16.19 -11.53
N GLN A 410 -18.51 -17.10 -12.46
CA GLN A 410 -18.19 -16.87 -13.86
C GLN A 410 -19.04 -15.73 -14.43
N CYS A 411 -18.42 -14.90 -15.26
CA CYS A 411 -19.17 -13.90 -16.01
C CYS A 411 -20.24 -14.56 -16.89
N PRO A 412 -21.48 -14.06 -16.88
CA PRO A 412 -22.54 -14.60 -17.72
C PRO A 412 -22.21 -14.37 -19.21
N ALA A 413 -22.80 -15.19 -20.08
CA ALA A 413 -22.64 -15.06 -21.52
C ALA A 413 -22.90 -13.61 -21.99
N GLY A 414 -22.12 -13.16 -22.96
CA GLY A 414 -22.12 -11.78 -23.46
C GLY A 414 -21.34 -10.80 -22.58
N LYS A 415 -20.80 -11.23 -21.44
CA LYS A 415 -19.95 -10.41 -20.57
C LYS A 415 -18.59 -11.05 -20.35
N SER A 416 -17.60 -10.24 -19.98
CA SER A 416 -16.29 -10.67 -19.53
C SER A 416 -15.77 -9.78 -18.40
N SER A 417 -14.75 -10.27 -17.69
CA SER A 417 -13.92 -9.45 -16.82
C SER A 417 -12.48 -9.70 -17.22
N HIS A 418 -11.74 -8.65 -17.52
CA HIS A 418 -10.29 -8.71 -17.76
C HIS A 418 -9.48 -8.34 -16.50
N ARG A 419 -10.15 -7.93 -15.42
CA ARG A 419 -9.52 -7.41 -14.20
C ARG A 419 -9.54 -8.45 -13.09
N LEU A 420 -8.42 -8.57 -12.40
CA LEU A 420 -8.34 -9.25 -11.11
C LEU A 420 -9.28 -8.56 -10.12
N GLY A 421 -10.05 -9.36 -9.40
CA GLY A 421 -10.94 -8.91 -8.34
C GLY A 421 -12.13 -8.09 -8.82
N ALA A 422 -12.62 -8.37 -10.02
CA ALA A 422 -13.81 -7.68 -10.51
C ALA A 422 -15.02 -7.94 -9.59
N SER A 423 -15.74 -6.88 -9.24
CA SER A 423 -17.04 -6.97 -8.54
C SER A 423 -18.22 -7.10 -9.50
N GLN A 424 -17.98 -6.87 -10.80
CA GLN A 424 -18.98 -6.95 -11.86
C GLN A 424 -18.32 -7.29 -13.19
N CYS A 425 -19.06 -7.93 -14.09
CA CYS A 425 -18.61 -8.18 -15.46
C CYS A 425 -19.07 -7.07 -16.40
N GLU A 426 -18.21 -6.74 -17.35
CA GLU A 426 -18.45 -5.76 -18.41
C GLU A 426 -19.02 -6.44 -19.65
N LYS A 427 -19.83 -5.73 -20.44
CA LYS A 427 -20.34 -6.28 -21.71
C LYS A 427 -19.21 -6.41 -22.71
N CYS A 428 -19.19 -7.51 -23.47
CA CYS A 428 -18.31 -7.57 -24.64
C CYS A 428 -18.64 -6.41 -25.59
N PRO A 429 -17.63 -5.70 -26.13
CA PRO A 429 -17.88 -4.62 -27.07
C PRO A 429 -18.50 -5.14 -28.36
N ALA A 430 -19.13 -4.26 -29.14
CA ALA A 430 -19.66 -4.61 -30.44
C ALA A 430 -18.57 -5.24 -31.33
N GLY A 431 -18.96 -6.21 -32.15
CA GLY A 431 -18.03 -7.04 -32.94
C GLY A 431 -17.36 -8.17 -32.17
N ARG A 432 -17.71 -8.36 -30.88
CA ARG A 432 -17.26 -9.47 -30.04
C ARG A 432 -18.42 -10.17 -29.34
N PHE A 433 -18.21 -11.44 -29.02
CA PHE A 433 -19.16 -12.25 -28.27
C PHE A 433 -18.51 -13.08 -27.17
N SER A 434 -19.32 -13.54 -26.22
CA SER A 434 -18.91 -14.49 -25.17
C SER A 434 -20.01 -15.54 -25.00
N GLY A 435 -19.73 -16.79 -25.38
CA GLY A 435 -20.69 -17.90 -25.36
C GLY A 435 -20.77 -18.62 -24.01
N SER A 436 -21.87 -19.33 -23.76
CA SER A 436 -22.10 -20.12 -22.53
C SER A 436 -21.25 -21.39 -22.43
N THR A 437 -20.68 -21.86 -23.53
CA THR A 437 -19.80 -23.05 -23.64
C THR A 437 -18.32 -22.77 -23.40
N LEU A 438 -17.97 -21.60 -22.84
CA LEU A 438 -16.63 -21.39 -22.27
C LEU A 438 -16.55 -22.11 -20.92
N THR A 439 -16.56 -23.45 -20.97
CA THR A 439 -16.69 -24.40 -19.86
C THR A 439 -15.41 -24.57 -19.03
N SER A 440 -14.51 -23.58 -19.03
CA SER A 440 -13.30 -23.61 -18.21
C SER A 440 -13.25 -22.35 -17.36
N LEU A 441 -13.53 -22.59 -16.07
CA LEU A 441 -13.30 -21.76 -14.89
C LEU A 441 -12.41 -20.53 -15.12
N CYS A 442 -12.86 -19.37 -14.63
CA CYS A 442 -12.00 -18.42 -13.90
C CYS A 442 -10.53 -18.46 -14.35
N THR A 443 -10.26 -18.00 -15.57
CA THR A 443 -9.00 -18.29 -16.25
C THR A 443 -7.92 -17.30 -15.85
N THR A 444 -6.67 -17.75 -15.73
CA THR A 444 -5.50 -16.86 -15.49
C THR A 444 -5.10 -16.02 -16.70
N ARG A 445 -5.77 -16.17 -17.86
CA ARG A 445 -5.49 -15.40 -19.09
C ARG A 445 -6.66 -14.49 -19.45
N GLY A 446 -6.31 -13.24 -19.80
CA GLY A 446 -7.22 -12.11 -20.03
C GLY A 446 -8.07 -12.19 -21.30
N ASP A 447 -9.11 -11.32 -21.28
CA ASP A 447 -10.21 -11.09 -22.23
C ASP A 447 -10.91 -12.33 -22.83
N LEU A 448 -12.05 -12.69 -22.24
CA LEU A 448 -12.92 -13.78 -22.70
C LEU A 448 -13.84 -13.39 -23.88
N CYS A 449 -13.83 -12.12 -24.32
CA CYS A 449 -14.61 -11.69 -25.48
C CYS A 449 -13.89 -12.10 -26.76
N LYS A 450 -14.47 -13.04 -27.51
CA LYS A 450 -13.96 -13.49 -28.79
C LYS A 450 -14.44 -12.58 -29.91
N ASP A 451 -13.57 -12.31 -30.88
CA ASP A 451 -13.95 -11.60 -32.11
C ASP A 451 -14.98 -12.42 -32.89
N CYS A 452 -15.94 -11.75 -33.53
CA CYS A 452 -16.87 -12.43 -34.42
C CYS A 452 -16.12 -13.08 -35.58
N PRO A 453 -16.37 -14.37 -35.88
CA PRO A 453 -15.75 -15.01 -37.04
C PRO A 453 -16.24 -14.35 -38.34
N GLY A 454 -15.49 -14.56 -39.42
CA GLY A 454 -15.84 -14.12 -40.76
C GLY A 454 -17.25 -14.52 -41.14
N GLY A 455 -17.93 -13.63 -41.85
CA GLY A 455 -19.34 -13.75 -42.20
C GLY A 455 -20.31 -13.61 -41.04
N HIS A 456 -19.84 -13.22 -39.86
CA HIS A 456 -20.67 -12.84 -38.73
C HIS A 456 -20.34 -11.45 -38.19
N PHE A 457 -21.31 -10.79 -37.57
CA PHE A 457 -21.16 -9.47 -36.97
C PHE A 457 -21.91 -9.36 -35.64
N SER A 458 -21.59 -8.35 -34.85
CA SER A 458 -22.35 -7.99 -33.65
C SER A 458 -22.45 -6.47 -33.58
N SER A 459 -23.64 -5.93 -33.83
CA SER A 459 -23.87 -4.49 -33.85
C SER A 459 -24.01 -3.86 -32.47
N VAL A 460 -24.18 -4.68 -31.43
CA VAL A 460 -24.43 -4.24 -30.06
C VAL A 460 -23.49 -4.93 -29.08
N GLY A 461 -23.03 -4.18 -28.08
CA GLY A 461 -22.26 -4.77 -26.99
C GLY A 461 -23.10 -5.73 -26.14
N GLY A 462 -22.51 -6.85 -25.74
CA GLY A 462 -23.15 -7.86 -24.90
C GLY A 462 -23.64 -9.10 -25.65
N SER A 463 -23.27 -9.27 -26.92
CA SER A 463 -23.68 -10.42 -27.73
C SER A 463 -23.18 -11.74 -27.15
N THR A 464 -24.08 -12.72 -27.04
CA THR A 464 -23.76 -14.11 -26.66
C THR A 464 -23.36 -14.96 -27.86
N VAL A 465 -23.70 -14.50 -29.05
CA VAL A 465 -23.42 -15.09 -30.36
C VAL A 465 -23.31 -13.96 -31.38
N CYS A 466 -22.55 -14.16 -32.46
CA CYS A 466 -22.51 -13.23 -33.58
C CYS A 466 -23.58 -13.59 -34.61
N ASP A 467 -24.22 -12.58 -35.17
CA ASP A 467 -25.25 -12.73 -36.19
C ASP A 467 -24.60 -12.98 -37.55
N ARG A 468 -25.15 -13.90 -38.34
CA ARG A 468 -24.64 -14.18 -39.69
C ARG A 468 -24.94 -13.00 -40.62
N CYS A 469 -24.01 -12.69 -41.51
CA CYS A 469 -24.21 -11.67 -42.51
C CYS A 469 -25.37 -12.02 -43.46
N PRO A 470 -26.26 -11.06 -43.77
CA PRO A 470 -27.30 -11.24 -44.77
C PRO A 470 -26.72 -11.61 -46.13
N ALA A 471 -27.51 -12.30 -46.95
CA ALA A 471 -27.11 -12.68 -48.31
C ALA A 471 -26.62 -11.46 -49.12
N GLY A 472 -25.47 -11.61 -49.78
CA GLY A 472 -24.83 -10.55 -50.56
C GLY A 472 -23.89 -9.63 -49.75
N LYS A 473 -23.74 -9.84 -48.44
CA LYS A 473 -22.83 -9.09 -47.57
C LYS A 473 -21.78 -9.99 -46.93
N VAL A 474 -20.63 -9.40 -46.58
CA VAL A 474 -19.51 -10.09 -45.93
C VAL A 474 -19.04 -9.34 -44.69
N SER A 475 -18.38 -10.05 -43.78
CA SER A 475 -17.57 -9.49 -42.71
C SER A 475 -16.27 -10.27 -42.60
N GLU A 476 -15.14 -9.56 -42.51
CA GLU A 476 -13.83 -10.20 -42.48
C GLU A 476 -13.50 -10.73 -41.08
N MET A 477 -12.81 -11.88 -41.03
CA MET A 477 -12.48 -12.61 -39.79
C MET A 477 -11.59 -11.80 -38.81
N SER A 478 -10.86 -10.80 -39.29
CA SER A 478 -9.92 -9.98 -38.49
C SER A 478 -10.49 -8.66 -37.97
N GLU A 479 -11.67 -8.26 -38.43
CA GLU A 479 -12.30 -7.01 -37.99
C GLU A 479 -13.36 -7.37 -36.94
N ARG A 480 -13.31 -6.72 -35.77
CA ARG A 480 -14.38 -6.70 -34.75
C ARG A 480 -15.68 -6.18 -35.38
N SER A 481 -16.30 -6.99 -36.22
CA SER A 481 -17.22 -6.51 -37.25
C SER A 481 -18.54 -6.16 -36.59
N THR A 482 -18.87 -4.88 -36.62
CA THR A 482 -20.12 -4.35 -36.07
C THR A 482 -21.24 -4.27 -37.11
N SER A 483 -20.91 -4.53 -38.38
CA SER A 483 -21.83 -4.54 -39.51
C SER A 483 -21.24 -5.35 -40.67
N CYS A 484 -22.09 -5.75 -41.62
CA CYS A 484 -21.66 -6.43 -42.84
C CYS A 484 -21.57 -5.45 -44.01
N LYS A 485 -20.50 -5.58 -44.80
CA LYS A 485 -20.25 -4.77 -45.99
C LYS A 485 -20.85 -5.46 -47.22
N GLU A 486 -21.44 -4.71 -48.15
CA GLU A 486 -21.92 -5.26 -49.42
C GLU A 486 -20.76 -5.60 -50.35
N CYS A 487 -20.86 -6.72 -51.07
CA CYS A 487 -19.90 -7.01 -52.12
C CYS A 487 -20.04 -6.02 -53.27
N ALA A 488 -18.91 -5.59 -53.81
CA ALA A 488 -18.89 -4.76 -55.02
C ALA A 488 -19.61 -5.48 -56.19
N PRO A 489 -20.12 -4.71 -57.18
CA PRO A 489 -20.71 -5.31 -58.38
C PRO A 489 -19.78 -6.36 -58.98
N TRP A 490 -20.34 -7.51 -59.39
CA TRP A 490 -19.64 -8.68 -59.96
C TRP A 490 -18.94 -9.64 -58.97
N TYR A 491 -18.97 -9.34 -57.68
CA TYR A 491 -18.50 -10.23 -56.62
C TYR A 491 -19.69 -10.85 -55.85
N VAL A 492 -19.49 -12.06 -55.34
CA VAL A 492 -20.44 -12.75 -54.46
C VAL A 492 -19.73 -13.19 -53.18
N PRO A 493 -20.42 -13.21 -52.02
CA PRO A 493 -19.87 -13.81 -50.82
C PRO A 493 -19.47 -15.26 -51.07
N ASP A 494 -18.37 -15.70 -50.46
CA ASP A 494 -18.02 -17.10 -50.33
C ASP A 494 -19.04 -17.87 -49.46
N ALA A 495 -18.86 -19.19 -49.32
CA ALA A 495 -19.81 -20.03 -48.60
C ALA A 495 -19.98 -19.63 -47.12
N GLU A 496 -18.94 -19.05 -46.54
CA GLU A 496 -18.89 -18.61 -45.14
C GLU A 496 -19.28 -17.14 -44.97
N ALA A 497 -19.45 -16.39 -46.08
CA ALA A 497 -19.63 -14.94 -46.13
C ALA A 497 -18.47 -14.15 -45.49
N ALA A 498 -17.29 -14.74 -45.41
CA ALA A 498 -16.07 -14.14 -44.89
C ALA A 498 -15.39 -13.23 -45.91
N GLU A 499 -15.56 -13.48 -47.21
CA GLU A 499 -14.88 -12.74 -48.28
C GLU A 499 -15.74 -12.63 -49.56
N CYS A 500 -15.55 -11.57 -50.34
CA CYS A 500 -16.20 -11.38 -51.64
C CYS A 500 -15.34 -11.97 -52.77
N LEU A 501 -15.84 -13.01 -53.43
CA LEU A 501 -15.17 -13.69 -54.55
C LEU A 501 -15.74 -13.24 -55.91
N SER A 502 -14.89 -13.06 -56.91
CA SER A 502 -15.31 -12.67 -58.26
C SER A 502 -16.13 -13.80 -58.92
N ARG A 503 -17.26 -13.47 -59.58
CA ARG A 503 -17.96 -14.40 -60.47
C ARG A 503 -17.17 -14.62 -61.77
N HIS A 504 -16.01 -15.26 -61.70
CA HIS A 504 -15.46 -15.95 -62.85
C HIS A 504 -15.75 -17.43 -62.69
N VAL A 505 -16.84 -17.88 -63.33
CA VAL A 505 -16.92 -19.27 -63.79
C VAL A 505 -15.69 -19.45 -64.68
N HIS A 506 -14.68 -20.17 -64.22
CA HIS A 506 -13.65 -20.66 -65.13
C HIS A 506 -14.37 -21.52 -66.18
N PRO A 507 -14.39 -21.17 -67.48
CA PRO A 507 -14.61 -22.18 -68.49
C PRO A 507 -13.34 -23.03 -68.47
N GLY A 508 -13.41 -24.17 -67.79
CA GLY A 508 -12.36 -25.17 -67.88
C GLY A 508 -12.26 -25.66 -69.32
N ASN A 509 -11.27 -25.18 -70.10
CA ASN A 509 -10.68 -25.94 -71.22
C ASN A 509 -9.49 -25.27 -71.94
N TYR A 510 -8.57 -24.60 -71.23
CA TYR A 510 -7.30 -24.16 -71.87
C TYR A 510 -6.26 -25.27 -72.02
N SER A 511 -6.44 -26.42 -71.34
CA SER A 511 -5.51 -27.55 -71.39
C SER A 511 -5.63 -28.38 -72.68
N LEU A 512 -6.85 -28.65 -73.16
CA LEU A 512 -7.05 -29.48 -74.36
C LEU A 512 -6.60 -28.80 -75.66
N ILE A 513 -6.80 -27.48 -75.79
CA ILE A 513 -6.40 -26.74 -77.00
C ILE A 513 -4.87 -26.69 -77.11
N MET A 514 -4.16 -26.49 -76.00
CA MET A 514 -2.69 -26.53 -75.98
C MET A 514 -2.14 -27.93 -76.27
N GLN A 515 -2.77 -28.99 -75.77
CA GLN A 515 -2.38 -30.37 -76.09
C GLN A 515 -2.62 -30.73 -77.56
N VAL A 516 -3.74 -30.30 -78.15
CA VAL A 516 -4.05 -30.53 -79.57
C VAL A 516 -3.08 -29.75 -80.49
N LEU A 517 -2.75 -28.50 -80.14
CA LEU A 517 -1.77 -27.71 -80.90
C LEU A 517 -0.36 -28.29 -80.82
N LEU A 518 0.08 -28.77 -79.65
CA LEU A 518 1.36 -29.47 -79.49
C LEU A 518 1.41 -30.78 -80.29
N PHE A 519 0.32 -31.55 -80.29
CA PHE A 519 0.23 -32.79 -81.07
C PHE A 519 0.29 -32.52 -82.58
N TRP A 520 -0.37 -31.45 -83.05
CA TRP A 520 -0.30 -31.01 -84.44
C TRP A 520 1.10 -30.56 -84.84
N MET A 521 1.79 -29.79 -83.99
CA MET A 521 3.18 -29.37 -84.25
C MET A 521 4.15 -30.56 -84.30
N LEU A 522 3.98 -31.55 -83.41
CA LEU A 522 4.79 -32.77 -83.41
C LEU A 522 4.52 -33.65 -84.64
N LEU A 523 3.27 -33.74 -85.10
CA LEU A 523 2.94 -34.43 -86.36
C LEU A 523 3.57 -33.75 -87.58
N VAL A 524 3.53 -32.43 -87.65
CA VAL A 524 4.18 -31.67 -88.74
C VAL A 524 5.69 -31.86 -88.69
N ALA A 525 6.31 -31.83 -87.51
CA ALA A 525 7.74 -32.08 -87.36
C ALA A 525 8.13 -33.53 -87.74
N PHE A 526 7.31 -34.51 -87.39
CA PHE A 526 7.51 -35.92 -87.77
C PHE A 526 7.40 -36.10 -89.29
N TRP A 527 6.37 -35.53 -89.93
CA TRP A 527 6.24 -35.58 -91.39
C TRP A 527 7.37 -34.85 -92.11
N TYR A 528 7.83 -33.72 -91.59
CA TYR A 528 9.01 -33.03 -92.12
C TYR A 528 10.25 -33.93 -92.03
N TYR A 529 10.49 -34.58 -90.89
CA TYR A 529 11.62 -35.49 -90.70
C TYR A 529 11.57 -36.70 -91.65
N VAL A 530 10.40 -37.32 -91.82
CA VAL A 530 10.19 -38.45 -92.75
C VAL A 530 10.41 -38.01 -94.20
N ILE A 531 9.93 -36.84 -94.61
CA ILE A 531 10.15 -36.31 -95.97
C ILE A 531 11.64 -36.02 -96.20
N THR A 532 12.35 -35.45 -95.23
CA THR A 532 13.80 -35.20 -95.34
C THR A 532 14.64 -36.48 -95.30
N ALA A 533 14.18 -37.55 -94.65
CA ALA A 533 14.88 -38.83 -94.58
C ALA A 533 14.70 -39.72 -95.83
N VAL A 534 13.67 -39.45 -96.66
CA VAL A 534 13.43 -40.15 -97.93
C VAL A 534 14.09 -39.41 -99.12
N ALA A 535 14.56 -38.17 -98.90
CA ALA A 535 15.26 -37.35 -99.90
C ALA A 535 16.80 -37.37 -99.78
N LEU A 536 17.36 -38.26 -98.96
CA LEU A 536 18.81 -38.44 -98.70
C LEU A 536 19.31 -39.81 -99.17
#